data_AF-A0A7W2FAX9-F1
#
_entry.id   AF-A0A7W2FAX9-F1
#
_cell.length_a   1.000
_cell.length_b   1.000
_cell.length_c   1.000
_cell.angle_alpha   90.00
_cell.angle_beta   90.00
_cell.angle_gamma   90.00
#
_symmetry.space_group_name_H-M   'P 1'
#
loop_
_entity.id
_entity.type
_entity.pdbx_description
1 polymer ?
#
loop_
_entity_poly.entity_id
_entity_poly.type
_entity_poly.pdbx_seq_one_letter_code
_entity_poly.pdbx_strand_id
1 'polypeptide(L)'
;MADKKIIDETYCITEKRGNGQLRREVWVDSCGRVTRYNLAYINHRVCQRDNGRVVGYDNAHGGHHRHYMGLVEPVNFTDFDDVQACFERDWTVFLERK
;
A
#
# COMPACT_ATOMS: atom_id res chain seq x y z
N MET A 1 -25.55 -0.62 2.11
CA MET A 1 -24.82 -1.81 2.63
C MET A 1 -23.40 -1.37 2.93
N ALA A 2 -22.84 -1.79 4.07
CA ALA A 2 -21.46 -1.45 4.40
C ALA A 2 -20.48 -2.24 3.51
N ASP A 3 -19.34 -1.63 3.22
CA ASP A 3 -18.19 -2.27 2.59
C ASP A 3 -17.70 -3.46 3.44
N LYS A 4 -17.40 -4.58 2.80
CA LYS A 4 -16.86 -5.78 3.46
C LYS A 4 -15.37 -5.88 3.24
N LYS A 5 -14.59 -5.91 4.32
CA LYS A 5 -13.16 -6.24 4.26
C LYS A 5 -12.98 -7.70 3.89
N ILE A 6 -12.35 -7.97 2.75
CA ILE A 6 -12.10 -9.33 2.24
C ILE A 6 -10.63 -9.74 2.37
N ILE A 7 -9.71 -8.77 2.44
CA ILE A 7 -8.28 -9.00 2.67
C ILE A 7 -7.86 -8.13 3.85
N ASP A 8 -7.16 -8.74 4.80
CA ASP A 8 -6.55 -8.10 5.96
C ASP A 8 -5.26 -8.83 6.32
N GLU A 9 -4.21 -8.55 5.55
CA GLU A 9 -2.94 -9.26 5.62
C GLU A 9 -1.84 -8.31 6.08
N THR A 10 -1.02 -8.82 6.98
CA THR A 10 0.18 -8.12 7.46
C THR A 10 1.33 -9.10 7.53
N TYR A 11 2.40 -8.81 6.82
CA TYR A 11 3.61 -9.63 6.76
C TYR A 11 4.81 -8.86 7.30
N CYS A 12 5.42 -9.36 8.38
CA CYS A 12 6.61 -8.75 8.96
C CYS A 12 7.88 -9.29 8.29
N ILE A 13 8.72 -8.39 7.81
CA ILE A 13 10.01 -8.70 7.20
C ILE A 13 11.06 -8.73 8.31
N THR A 14 11.82 -9.83 8.37
CA THR A 14 12.85 -9.99 9.39
C THR A 14 13.96 -8.95 9.26
N GLU A 15 14.62 -8.61 10.37
CA GLU A 15 15.71 -7.61 10.35
C GLU A 15 16.84 -7.98 9.39
N LYS A 16 17.17 -9.27 9.28
CA LYS A 16 18.19 -9.80 8.36
C LYS A 16 17.87 -9.51 6.88
N ARG A 17 16.59 -9.30 6.55
CA ARG A 17 16.11 -8.97 5.19
C ARG A 17 15.75 -7.49 5.04
N GLY A 18 16.28 -6.63 5.89
CA GLY A 18 16.11 -5.18 5.79
C GLY A 18 15.00 -4.59 6.66
N ASN A 19 14.30 -5.42 7.46
CA ASN A 19 13.22 -5.05 8.37
C ASN A 19 11.97 -4.47 7.67
N GLY A 20 10.91 -4.22 8.44
CA GLY A 20 9.69 -3.57 8.00
C GLY A 20 8.48 -4.49 7.94
N GLN A 21 7.40 -3.99 7.38
CA GLN A 21 6.11 -4.67 7.32
C GLN A 21 5.43 -4.38 5.98
N LEU A 22 4.89 -5.41 5.36
CA LEU A 22 3.94 -5.29 4.26
C LEU A 22 2.53 -5.39 4.81
N ARG A 23 1.67 -4.47 4.39
CA ARG A 23 0.25 -4.45 4.74
C ARG A 23 -0.56 -4.44 3.45
N ARG A 24 -1.55 -5.33 3.38
CA ARG A 24 -2.50 -5.43 2.28
C ARG A 24 -3.90 -5.55 2.85
N GLU A 25 -4.71 -4.55 2.58
CA GLU A 25 -6.12 -4.54 2.99
C GLU A 25 -7.00 -4.16 1.81
N VAL A 26 -8.10 -4.89 1.64
CA VAL A 26 -9.04 -4.68 0.53
C VAL A 26 -10.47 -4.83 1.03
N TRP A 27 -11.33 -3.88 0.64
CA TRP A 27 -12.75 -3.88 0.90
C TRP A 27 -13.52 -3.88 -0.41
N VAL A 28 -14.64 -4.60 -0.42
CA VAL A 28 -15.54 -4.68 -1.57
C VAL A 28 -16.96 -4.29 -1.21
N ASP A 29 -17.72 -3.81 -2.19
CA ASP A 29 -19.16 -3.63 -2.09
C ASP A 29 -19.92 -4.97 -2.16
N SER A 30 -21.26 -4.90 -2.09
CA SER A 30 -22.14 -6.07 -2.22
C SER A 30 -22.08 -6.75 -3.59
N CYS A 31 -21.56 -6.07 -4.62
CA CYS A 31 -21.37 -6.60 -5.97
C CYS A 31 -19.96 -7.17 -6.17
N GLY A 32 -19.10 -7.13 -5.14
CA GLY A 32 -17.72 -7.61 -5.21
C GLY A 32 -16.73 -6.61 -5.81
N ARG A 33 -17.12 -5.36 -6.05
CA ARG A 33 -16.22 -4.31 -6.58
C ARG A 33 -15.37 -3.74 -5.47
N VAL A 34 -14.07 -3.56 -5.72
CA VAL A 34 -13.16 -2.94 -4.77
C VAL A 34 -13.57 -1.49 -4.54
N THR A 35 -13.92 -1.16 -3.30
CA THR A 35 -14.30 0.20 -2.90
C THR A 35 -13.18 0.89 -2.15
N ARG A 36 -12.39 0.13 -1.37
CA ARG A 36 -11.26 0.65 -0.61
C ARG A 36 -10.10 -0.31 -0.60
N TYR A 37 -8.90 0.22 -0.53
CA TYR A 37 -7.69 -0.56 -0.34
C TYR A 37 -6.60 0.21 0.41
N ASN A 38 -5.67 -0.52 0.99
CA ASN A 38 -4.47 0.00 1.61
C ASN A 38 -3.33 -0.99 1.38
N LEU A 39 -2.40 -0.62 0.50
CA LEU A 39 -1.16 -1.33 0.22
C LEU A 39 -0.02 -0.50 0.79
N ALA A 40 0.77 -1.06 1.70
CA ALA A 40 1.86 -0.29 2.31
C ALA A 40 3.06 -1.18 2.65
N TYR A 41 4.24 -0.70 2.27
CA TYR A 41 5.50 -1.11 2.87
C TYR A 41 5.91 -0.07 3.91
N ILE A 42 5.97 -0.50 5.17
CA ILE A 42 6.23 0.32 6.34
C ILE A 42 7.59 -0.07 6.92
N ASN A 43 8.49 0.89 7.08
CA ASN A 43 9.76 0.69 7.75
C ASN A 43 10.23 1.98 8.43
N HIS A 44 10.00 2.07 9.73
CA HIS A 44 10.37 3.24 10.56
C HIS A 44 11.87 3.55 10.59
N ARG A 45 12.73 2.58 10.26
CA ARG A 45 14.18 2.82 10.16
C ARG A 45 14.56 3.54 8.87
N VAL A 46 13.72 3.43 7.83
CA VAL A 46 13.95 4.03 6.51
C VAL A 46 13.24 5.38 6.40
N CYS A 47 11.97 5.44 6.80
CA CYS A 47 11.17 6.64 6.75
C CYS A 47 10.59 6.91 8.15
N GLN A 48 10.70 8.14 8.64
CA GLN A 48 10.05 8.57 9.89
C GLN A 48 8.76 9.38 9.63
N ARG A 49 8.52 9.74 8.37
CA ARG A 49 7.30 10.43 7.92
C ARG A 49 6.22 9.42 7.61
N ASP A 50 4.97 9.89 7.49
CA ASP A 50 3.82 9.08 7.07
C ASP A 50 3.70 7.75 7.85
N ASN A 51 3.88 7.82 9.17
CA ASN A 51 3.88 6.66 10.07
C ASN A 51 4.82 5.52 9.62
N GLY A 52 5.97 5.87 9.04
CA GLY A 52 6.97 4.92 8.57
C GLY A 52 6.69 4.33 7.19
N ARG A 53 5.65 4.77 6.49
CA ARG A 53 5.34 4.32 5.14
C ARG A 53 6.43 4.78 4.17
N VAL A 54 7.07 3.81 3.54
CA VAL A 54 8.14 4.01 2.56
C VAL A 54 7.56 4.02 1.15
N VAL A 55 6.74 3.01 0.84
CA VAL A 55 5.97 2.89 -0.40
C VAL A 55 4.55 2.54 -0.01
N GLY A 56 3.56 3.14 -0.65
CA GLY A 56 2.19 2.72 -0.45
C GLY A 56 1.22 3.27 -1.48
N TYR A 57 0.07 2.62 -1.57
CA TYR A 57 -1.06 3.02 -2.39
C TYR A 57 -2.32 2.81 -1.56
N ASP A 58 -3.13 3.85 -1.45
CA ASP A 58 -4.46 3.75 -0.86
C ASP A 58 -5.43 4.68 -1.59
N ASN A 59 -6.70 4.52 -1.29
CA ASN A 59 -7.74 5.42 -1.78
C ASN A 59 -8.52 6.07 -0.64
N ALA A 60 -7.83 6.33 0.48
CA ALA A 60 -8.40 7.08 1.58
C ALA A 60 -8.64 8.55 1.17
N HIS A 61 -9.46 9.26 1.96
CA HIS A 61 -9.73 10.68 1.75
C HIS A 61 -10.39 11.06 0.41
N GLY A 62 -11.04 10.11 -0.27
CA GLY A 62 -11.86 10.37 -1.46
C GLY A 62 -11.08 10.47 -2.78
N GLY A 63 -9.81 10.07 -2.79
CA GLY A 63 -8.97 10.01 -3.98
C GLY A 63 -7.93 8.91 -3.87
N HIS A 64 -7.35 8.51 -5.00
CA HIS A 64 -6.31 7.49 -5.05
C HIS A 64 -4.94 8.15 -4.92
N HIS A 65 -4.12 7.66 -4.01
CA HIS A 65 -2.84 8.26 -3.66
C HIS A 65 -1.72 7.23 -3.72
N ARG A 66 -0.59 7.66 -4.28
CA ARG A 66 0.71 7.02 -4.13
C ARG A 66 1.46 7.74 -3.01
N HIS A 67 2.00 6.94 -2.10
CA HIS A 67 2.84 7.37 -1.00
C HIS A 67 4.26 6.89 -1.28
N TYR A 68 5.23 7.81 -1.29
CA TYR A 68 6.63 7.46 -1.45
C TYR A 68 7.51 8.35 -0.57
N MET A 69 8.16 7.77 0.45
CA MET A 69 9.06 8.48 1.38
C MET A 69 8.42 9.73 2.03
N GLY A 70 7.13 9.66 2.34
CA GLY A 70 6.36 10.77 2.90
C GLY A 70 5.90 11.83 1.90
N LEU A 71 6.16 11.64 0.61
CA LEU A 71 5.49 12.38 -0.48
C LEU A 71 4.19 11.67 -0.83
N VAL A 72 3.14 12.45 -1.10
CA VAL A 72 1.82 11.96 -1.49
C VAL A 72 1.48 12.56 -2.84
N GLU A 73 1.18 11.70 -3.82
CA GLU A 73 0.84 12.09 -5.18
C GLU A 73 -0.49 11.45 -5.58
N PRO A 74 -1.41 12.19 -6.22
CA PRO A 74 -2.62 11.59 -6.76
C PRO A 74 -2.27 10.65 -7.91
N VAL A 75 -3.01 9.55 -8.03
CA VAL A 75 -2.86 8.59 -9.14
C VAL A 75 -4.20 8.32 -9.81
N ASN A 76 -4.16 8.04 -11.10
CA ASN A 76 -5.34 7.56 -11.82
C ASN A 76 -5.51 6.06 -11.54
N PHE A 77 -6.64 5.72 -10.93
CA PHE A 77 -7.04 4.34 -10.70
C PHE A 77 -7.99 3.91 -11.81
N THR A 78 -7.57 2.91 -12.58
CA THR A 78 -8.43 2.26 -13.58
C THR A 78 -8.94 0.93 -13.04
N ASP A 79 -8.04 0.15 -12.45
CA ASP A 79 -8.34 -1.15 -11.85
C ASP A 79 -7.45 -1.40 -10.61
N PHE A 80 -7.89 -2.31 -9.73
CA PHE A 80 -7.15 -2.66 -8.53
C PHE A 80 -5.88 -3.46 -8.83
N ASP A 81 -5.92 -4.35 -9.82
CA ASP A 81 -4.76 -5.16 -10.21
C ASP A 81 -3.64 -4.27 -10.76
N ASP A 82 -3.98 -3.20 -11.48
CA ASP A 82 -3.01 -2.20 -11.96
C ASP A 82 -2.31 -1.48 -10.80
N VAL A 83 -3.07 -1.09 -9.76
CA VAL A 83 -2.48 -0.48 -8.56
C VAL A 83 -1.59 -1.45 -7.80
N GLN A 84 -2.01 -2.72 -7.70
CA GLN A 84 -1.19 -3.73 -7.05
C GLN A 84 0.12 -3.93 -7.80
N ALA A 85 0.10 -4.02 -9.13
CA ALA A 85 1.29 -4.12 -9.96
C ALA A 85 2.20 -2.88 -9.80
N CYS A 86 1.62 -1.67 -9.70
CA CYS A 86 2.39 -0.45 -9.44
C CYS A 86 3.08 -0.50 -8.07
N PHE A 87 2.36 -0.91 -7.03
CA PHE A 87 2.93 -1.06 -5.68
C PHE A 87 4.07 -2.09 -5.67
N GLU A 88 3.87 -3.27 -6.25
CA GLU A 88 4.88 -4.33 -6.30
C GLU A 88 6.16 -3.88 -7.02
N ARG A 89 6.00 -3.17 -8.14
CA ARG A 89 7.12 -2.58 -8.90
C ARG A 89 7.87 -1.53 -8.08
N ASP A 90 7.16 -0.56 -7.49
CA ASP A 90 7.80 0.50 -6.70
C ASP A 90 8.52 -0.05 -5.46
N TRP A 91 7.91 -1.05 -4.81
CA TRP A 91 8.52 -1.73 -3.67
C TRP A 91 9.76 -2.52 -4.09
N THR A 92 9.72 -3.24 -5.21
CA THR A 92 10.88 -3.97 -5.75
C THR A 92 12.01 -3.02 -6.12
N VAL A 93 11.71 -1.93 -6.84
CA VAL A 93 12.69 -0.89 -7.19
C VAL A 93 13.30 -0.25 -5.93
N PHE A 94 12.50 -0.05 -4.88
CA PHE A 94 13.03 0.44 -3.60
C PHE A 94 14.00 -0.57 -2.97
N LEU A 95 13.68 -1.85 -2.98
CA LEU A 95 14.54 -2.90 -2.41
C LEU A 95 15.85 -3.09 -3.20
N GLU A 96 15.81 -2.97 -4.53
CA GLU A 96 17.00 -3.08 -5.38
C GLU A 96 17.98 -1.90 -5.22
N ARG A 97 17.49 -0.74 -4.77
CA ARG A 97 18.30 0.46 -4.55
C ARG A 97 18.97 0.52 -3.17
N LYS A 98 18.70 -0.44 -2.28
CA LYS A 98 19.17 -0.45 -0.89
C LYS A 98 20.32 -1.43 -0.70
#